data_AF-R5XYK4-F1
#
_entry.id   AF-R5XYK4-F1
#
_cell.length_a   1.000
_cell.length_b   1.000
_cell.length_c   1.000
_cell.angle_alpha   90.00
_cell.angle_beta   90.00
_cell.angle_gamma   90.00
#
_symmetry.space_group_name_H-M   'P 1'
#
loop_
_entity.id
_entity.type
_entity.pdbx_description
1 polymer ?
#
loop_
_entity_poly.entity_id
_entity_poly.type
_entity_poly.pdbx_seq_one_letter_code
_entity_poly.pdbx_strand_id
1 'polypeptide(L)'
;MSNKKNVPVAGKTVAGKNNYNKKKDAQRKKAEAEKNAKRLIEEKRKKQKQREKRSEEIRRQRQKISAKKTRAAERKAKKEKAKLLHKRRKARFVKKIRYYTSKKFLSSLNYFRIFTCIILPISLIITASICISQSVLVNVPADIRAAEFNGRVESETVAGDSIFNVQQQQVFVDAIKSKGSRKFSFYFNSVVNVGDDFSTDDLCFGNPKTNDFVLIATVYDKNNTVLYRSLGLEPGKEINRAKLFGEMSYGIHDVKVAVNAYDKNTNKKIGTRYAKIKIAVGVEYNGEE
;
A
#
# COMPACT_ATOMS: atom_id res chain seq x y z
N MET A 1 -30.94 -103.68 -87.49
CA MET A 1 -32.36 -103.56 -87.12
C MET A 1 -32.51 -102.89 -85.76
N SER A 2 -33.63 -102.23 -85.55
CA SER A 2 -33.95 -101.19 -84.58
C SER A 2 -34.05 -101.61 -83.10
N ASN A 3 -33.47 -100.77 -82.23
CA ASN A 3 -34.12 -99.98 -81.16
C ASN A 3 -35.03 -100.68 -80.12
N LYS A 4 -34.71 -100.52 -78.82
CA LYS A 4 -35.66 -100.04 -77.78
C LYS A 4 -34.95 -99.59 -76.49
N LYS A 5 -35.24 -98.35 -76.09
CA LYS A 5 -34.89 -97.69 -74.82
C LYS A 5 -35.69 -98.24 -73.65
N ASN A 6 -35.18 -98.07 -72.43
CA ASN A 6 -35.97 -97.82 -71.23
C ASN A 6 -35.25 -96.86 -70.26
N VAL A 7 -36.04 -95.96 -69.65
CA VAL A 7 -35.69 -94.94 -68.65
C VAL A 7 -36.38 -95.32 -67.33
N PRO A 8 -35.86 -94.90 -66.16
CA PRO A 8 -36.70 -94.12 -65.21
C PRO A 8 -35.92 -92.96 -64.52
N VAL A 9 -36.46 -91.73 -64.41
CA VAL A 9 -37.39 -91.10 -63.43
C VAL A 9 -36.68 -90.27 -62.34
N ALA A 10 -37.24 -89.08 -62.10
CA ALA A 10 -36.70 -87.91 -61.41
C ALA A 10 -37.11 -87.77 -59.92
N GLY A 11 -36.34 -86.98 -59.18
CA GLY A 11 -36.69 -86.41 -57.86
C GLY A 11 -36.57 -84.87 -57.84
N LYS A 12 -37.55 -84.20 -57.20
CA LYS A 12 -37.80 -82.75 -57.20
C LYS A 12 -36.96 -81.97 -56.16
N THR A 13 -36.65 -80.70 -56.44
CA THR A 13 -35.86 -79.76 -55.60
C THR A 13 -36.70 -78.67 -54.90
N VAL A 14 -36.22 -78.20 -53.74
CA VAL A 14 -36.83 -77.15 -52.88
C VAL A 14 -36.03 -75.85 -53.03
N ALA A 15 -36.63 -74.79 -53.58
CA ALA A 15 -36.01 -73.47 -53.72
C ALA A 15 -37.02 -72.34 -53.45
N GLY A 16 -36.98 -71.72 -52.27
CA GLY A 16 -37.89 -70.60 -51.97
C GLY A 16 -37.57 -69.73 -50.76
N LYS A 17 -36.79 -70.21 -49.77
CA LYS A 17 -36.56 -69.46 -48.51
C LYS A 17 -35.31 -68.57 -48.45
N ASN A 18 -34.40 -68.66 -49.42
CA ASN A 18 -33.06 -68.05 -49.29
C ASN A 18 -32.92 -66.60 -49.77
N ASN A 19 -33.92 -66.01 -50.42
CA ASN A 19 -33.75 -64.73 -51.13
C ASN A 19 -34.15 -63.47 -50.33
N TYR A 20 -35.03 -63.57 -49.33
CA TYR A 20 -35.51 -62.43 -48.53
C TYR A 20 -34.48 -61.95 -47.47
N ASN A 21 -33.77 -62.88 -46.82
CA ASN A 21 -32.74 -62.54 -45.83
C ASN A 21 -31.51 -61.84 -46.45
N LYS A 22 -31.15 -62.20 -47.70
CA LYS A 22 -29.96 -61.67 -48.37
C LYS A 22 -30.06 -60.16 -48.69
N LYS A 23 -31.26 -59.64 -48.98
CA LYS A 23 -31.48 -58.19 -49.25
C LYS A 23 -31.44 -57.34 -47.97
N LYS A 24 -31.99 -57.83 -46.86
CA LYS A 24 -32.01 -57.12 -45.57
C LYS A 24 -30.61 -57.01 -44.96
N ASP A 25 -29.80 -58.05 -45.10
CA ASP A 25 -28.41 -58.05 -44.64
C ASP A 25 -27.51 -57.13 -45.49
N ALA A 26 -27.76 -57.03 -46.79
CA ALA A 26 -27.02 -56.11 -47.66
C ALA A 26 -27.31 -54.63 -47.33
N GLN A 27 -28.56 -54.28 -46.99
CA GLN A 27 -28.90 -52.92 -46.55
C GLN A 27 -28.33 -52.58 -45.17
N ARG A 28 -28.33 -53.52 -44.22
CA ARG A 28 -27.70 -53.34 -42.91
C ARG A 28 -26.19 -53.10 -43.02
N LYS A 29 -25.50 -53.90 -43.85
CA LYS A 29 -24.06 -53.71 -44.11
C LYS A 29 -23.72 -52.37 -44.76
N LYS A 30 -24.55 -51.87 -45.69
CA LYS A 30 -24.37 -50.54 -46.28
C LYS A 30 -24.57 -49.41 -45.27
N ALA A 31 -25.61 -49.49 -44.43
CA ALA A 31 -25.87 -48.49 -43.40
C ALA A 31 -24.78 -48.48 -42.30
N GLU A 32 -24.23 -49.65 -41.97
CA GLU A 32 -23.13 -49.78 -41.01
C GLU A 32 -21.80 -49.24 -41.58
N ALA A 33 -21.52 -49.49 -42.86
CA ALA A 33 -20.38 -48.89 -43.56
C ALA A 33 -20.47 -47.36 -43.64
N GLU A 34 -21.65 -46.81 -43.89
CA GLU A 34 -21.87 -45.36 -43.93
C GLU A 34 -21.70 -44.71 -42.54
N LYS A 35 -22.17 -45.36 -41.47
CA LYS A 35 -21.95 -44.92 -40.09
C LYS A 35 -20.46 -44.93 -39.72
N ASN A 36 -19.73 -45.96 -40.11
CA ASN A 36 -18.28 -46.04 -39.87
C ASN A 36 -17.50 -44.99 -40.67
N ALA A 37 -17.89 -44.72 -41.92
CA ALA A 37 -17.29 -43.65 -42.72
C ALA A 37 -17.51 -42.26 -42.10
N LYS A 38 -18.74 -41.97 -41.60
CA LYS A 38 -19.04 -40.71 -40.90
C LYS A 38 -18.22 -40.54 -39.62
N ARG A 39 -18.06 -41.60 -38.81
CA ARG A 39 -17.22 -41.60 -37.61
C ARG A 39 -15.76 -41.30 -37.93
N LEU A 40 -15.20 -41.91 -38.97
CA LEU A 40 -13.82 -41.66 -39.43
C LEU A 40 -13.60 -40.21 -39.86
N ILE A 41 -14.55 -39.60 -40.58
CA ILE A 41 -14.46 -38.20 -41.01
C ILE A 41 -14.54 -37.26 -39.81
N GLU A 42 -15.43 -37.54 -38.85
CA GLU A 42 -15.57 -36.75 -37.64
C GLU A 42 -14.31 -36.83 -36.76
N GLU A 43 -13.70 -38.00 -36.63
CA GLU A 43 -12.46 -38.21 -35.88
C GLU A 43 -11.28 -37.46 -36.53
N LYS A 44 -11.18 -37.49 -37.86
CA LYS A 44 -10.18 -36.70 -38.61
C LYS A 44 -10.37 -35.19 -38.38
N ARG A 45 -11.61 -34.69 -38.41
CA ARG A 45 -11.92 -33.28 -38.12
C ARG A 45 -11.56 -32.89 -36.68
N LYS A 46 -11.82 -33.76 -35.70
CA LYS A 46 -11.43 -33.53 -34.30
C LYS A 46 -9.91 -33.47 -34.13
N LYS A 47 -9.17 -34.40 -34.76
CA LYS A 47 -7.69 -34.40 -34.76
C LYS A 47 -7.12 -33.15 -35.44
N GLN A 48 -7.72 -32.68 -36.53
CA GLN A 48 -7.29 -31.46 -37.21
C GLN A 48 -7.51 -30.20 -36.36
N LYS A 49 -8.70 -30.04 -35.78
CA LYS A 49 -9.00 -28.93 -34.85
C LYS A 49 -8.06 -28.92 -33.62
N GLN A 50 -7.70 -30.09 -33.09
CA GLN A 50 -6.73 -30.18 -31.99
C GLN A 50 -5.33 -29.74 -32.41
N ARG A 51 -4.89 -30.07 -33.63
CA ARG A 51 -3.58 -29.64 -34.16
C ARG A 51 -3.53 -28.13 -34.38
N GLU A 52 -4.60 -27.52 -34.88
CA GLU A 52 -4.72 -26.07 -35.07
C GLU A 52 -4.69 -25.33 -33.73
N LYS A 53 -5.43 -25.81 -32.71
CA LYS A 53 -5.37 -25.22 -31.36
C LYS A 53 -3.96 -25.27 -30.77
N ARG A 54 -3.27 -26.42 -30.90
CA ARG A 54 -1.88 -26.56 -30.43
C ARG A 54 -0.91 -25.64 -31.18
N SER A 55 -1.05 -25.50 -32.50
CA SER A 55 -0.17 -24.63 -33.28
C SER A 55 -0.39 -23.15 -32.98
N GLU A 56 -1.63 -22.73 -32.76
CA GLU A 56 -1.97 -21.36 -32.35
C GLU A 56 -1.43 -21.03 -30.96
N GLU A 57 -1.53 -21.97 -30.02
CA GLU A 57 -0.96 -21.82 -28.67
C GLU A 57 0.56 -21.67 -28.70
N ILE A 58 1.26 -22.51 -29.49
CA ILE A 58 2.71 -22.40 -29.71
C ILE A 58 3.07 -21.04 -30.30
N ARG A 59 2.29 -20.53 -31.27
CA ARG A 59 2.51 -19.20 -31.88
C ARG A 59 2.36 -18.08 -30.84
N ARG A 60 1.30 -18.14 -30.01
CA ARG A 60 1.08 -17.17 -28.92
C ARG A 60 2.20 -17.22 -27.88
N GLN A 61 2.70 -18.40 -27.53
CA GLN A 61 3.83 -18.55 -26.61
C GLN A 61 5.12 -17.95 -27.20
N ARG A 62 5.43 -18.21 -28.47
CA ARG A 62 6.60 -17.63 -29.16
C ARG A 62 6.54 -16.10 -29.21
N GLN A 63 5.37 -15.53 -29.49
CA GLN A 63 5.16 -14.07 -29.47
C GLN A 63 5.33 -13.46 -28.07
N LYS A 64 4.84 -14.14 -27.02
CA LYS A 64 5.05 -13.70 -25.63
C LYS A 64 6.53 -13.72 -25.25
N ILE A 65 7.28 -14.73 -25.68
CA ILE A 65 8.73 -14.84 -25.41
C ILE A 65 9.50 -13.76 -26.16
N SER A 66 9.21 -13.52 -27.44
CA SER A 66 9.88 -12.47 -28.22
C SER A 66 9.60 -11.09 -27.64
N ALA A 67 8.35 -10.79 -27.29
CA ALA A 67 7.98 -9.53 -26.64
C ALA A 67 8.64 -9.33 -25.26
N LYS A 68 8.81 -10.41 -24.48
CA LYS A 68 9.56 -10.34 -23.21
C LYS A 68 11.04 -10.04 -23.45
N LYS A 69 11.66 -10.67 -24.45
CA LYS A 69 13.08 -10.43 -24.81
C LYS A 69 13.32 -9.00 -25.29
N THR A 70 12.45 -8.46 -26.15
CA THR A 70 12.57 -7.07 -26.63
C THR A 70 12.40 -6.05 -25.51
N ARG A 71 11.38 -6.21 -24.65
CA ARG A 71 11.19 -5.35 -23.46
C ARG A 71 12.39 -5.40 -22.50
N ALA A 72 12.99 -6.57 -22.31
CA ALA A 72 14.18 -6.72 -21.48
C ALA A 72 15.40 -6.00 -22.07
N ALA A 73 15.61 -6.10 -23.39
CA ALA A 73 16.68 -5.40 -24.10
C ALA A 73 16.50 -3.87 -24.03
N GLU A 74 15.28 -3.37 -24.26
CA GLU A 74 14.99 -1.94 -24.17
C GLU A 74 15.22 -1.38 -22.76
N ARG A 75 14.82 -2.12 -21.71
CA ARG A 75 15.09 -1.76 -20.32
C ARG A 75 16.59 -1.73 -20.01
N LYS A 76 17.37 -2.67 -20.53
CA LYS A 76 18.84 -2.67 -20.38
C LYS A 76 19.46 -1.45 -21.06
N ALA A 77 19.08 -1.15 -22.30
CA ALA A 77 19.56 0.01 -23.04
C ALA A 77 19.21 1.35 -22.35
N LYS A 78 17.99 1.49 -21.83
CA LYS A 78 17.57 2.66 -21.03
C LYS A 78 18.41 2.82 -19.76
N LYS A 79 18.66 1.71 -19.04
CA LYS A 79 19.52 1.72 -17.84
C LYS A 79 20.96 2.13 -18.16
N GLU A 80 21.53 1.66 -19.27
CA GLU A 80 22.89 2.04 -19.67
C GLU A 80 22.99 3.51 -20.08
N LYS A 81 22.04 4.02 -20.86
CA LYS A 81 21.98 5.46 -21.21
C LYS A 81 21.86 6.33 -19.96
N ALA A 82 21.04 5.93 -18.98
CA ALA A 82 20.91 6.63 -17.70
C ALA A 82 22.22 6.61 -16.89
N LYS A 83 22.90 5.46 -16.82
CA LYS A 83 24.22 5.34 -16.15
C LYS A 83 25.26 6.24 -16.82
N LEU A 84 25.29 6.30 -18.14
CA LEU A 84 26.24 7.13 -18.89
C LEU A 84 25.96 8.63 -18.71
N LEU A 85 24.69 9.04 -18.73
CA LEU A 85 24.28 10.41 -18.40
C LEU A 85 24.67 10.79 -16.96
N HIS A 86 24.46 9.88 -16.00
CA HIS A 86 24.85 10.12 -14.61
C HIS A 86 26.37 10.26 -14.46
N LYS A 87 27.17 9.41 -15.11
CA LYS A 87 28.64 9.54 -15.17
C LYS A 87 29.07 10.89 -15.76
N ARG A 88 28.46 11.32 -16.88
CA ARG A 88 28.75 12.62 -17.50
C ARG A 88 28.41 13.81 -16.58
N ARG A 89 27.26 13.76 -15.89
CA ARG A 89 26.87 14.79 -14.91
C ARG A 89 27.85 14.85 -13.73
N LYS A 90 28.23 13.70 -13.16
CA LYS A 90 29.25 13.60 -12.12
C LYS A 90 30.60 14.16 -12.58
N ALA A 91 31.05 13.83 -13.79
CA ALA A 91 32.30 14.34 -14.33
C ALA A 91 32.29 15.88 -14.48
N ARG A 92 31.20 16.47 -14.99
CA ARG A 92 31.05 17.94 -15.06
C ARG A 92 31.05 18.57 -13.67
N PHE A 93 30.36 17.95 -12.72
CA PHE A 93 30.30 18.43 -11.34
C PHE A 93 31.68 18.38 -10.67
N VAL A 94 32.41 17.28 -10.81
CA VAL A 94 33.79 17.14 -10.30
C VAL A 94 34.73 18.15 -10.96
N LYS A 95 34.63 18.37 -12.28
CA LYS A 95 35.43 19.40 -12.97
C LYS A 95 35.11 20.81 -12.44
N LYS A 96 33.84 21.09 -12.17
CA LYS A 96 33.37 22.36 -11.60
C LYS A 96 33.90 22.54 -10.17
N ILE A 97 33.81 21.52 -9.32
CA ILE A 97 34.41 21.55 -7.96
C ILE A 97 35.92 21.77 -8.05
N ARG A 98 36.63 21.00 -8.88
CA ARG A 98 38.09 21.09 -9.00
C ARG A 98 38.57 22.46 -9.44
N TYR A 99 37.76 23.17 -10.24
CA TYR A 99 38.01 24.57 -10.61
C TYR A 99 37.86 25.49 -9.40
N TYR A 100 36.75 25.42 -8.67
CA TYR A 100 36.48 26.25 -7.49
C TYR A 100 37.40 25.94 -6.29
N THR A 101 37.95 24.72 -6.21
CA THR A 101 38.93 24.32 -5.20
C THR A 101 40.37 24.44 -5.67
N SER A 102 40.62 24.93 -6.89
CA SER A 102 41.99 25.08 -7.41
C SER A 102 42.72 26.20 -6.66
N LYS A 103 44.00 26.00 -6.34
CA LYS A 103 44.83 27.00 -5.65
C LYS A 103 44.85 28.34 -6.38
N LYS A 104 44.84 28.36 -7.72
CA LYS A 104 44.78 29.58 -8.54
C LYS A 104 43.48 30.38 -8.36
N PHE A 105 42.34 29.72 -8.15
CA PHE A 105 41.05 30.38 -7.92
C PHE A 105 40.91 30.85 -6.46
N LEU A 106 41.37 30.03 -5.51
CA LEU A 106 41.33 30.38 -4.08
C LEU A 106 42.37 31.45 -3.71
N SER A 107 43.53 31.50 -4.38
CA SER A 107 44.56 32.51 -4.13
C SER A 107 44.27 33.87 -4.76
N SER A 108 43.33 33.94 -5.72
CA SER A 108 42.94 35.19 -6.38
C SER A 108 41.74 35.89 -5.72
N LEU A 109 41.21 35.32 -4.64
CA LEU A 109 40.00 35.83 -3.98
C LEU A 109 40.37 36.48 -2.66
N ASN A 110 40.17 37.80 -2.57
CA ASN A 110 40.21 38.54 -1.32
C ASN A 110 39.31 37.90 -0.26
N TYR A 111 39.71 37.93 1.01
CA TYR A 111 38.98 37.37 2.17
C TYR A 111 37.48 37.69 2.15
N PHE A 112 37.09 38.87 1.69
CA PHE A 112 35.70 39.31 1.53
C PHE A 112 34.87 38.41 0.58
N ARG A 113 35.47 37.92 -0.51
CA ARG A 113 34.80 37.01 -1.46
C ARG A 113 34.71 35.59 -0.95
N ILE A 114 35.67 35.13 -0.15
CA ILE A 114 35.60 33.82 0.52
C ILE A 114 34.45 33.81 1.53
N PHE A 115 34.34 34.86 2.34
CA PHE A 115 33.26 35.01 3.32
C PHE A 115 31.88 35.05 2.66
N THR A 116 31.71 35.87 1.61
CA THR A 116 30.41 36.05 0.93
C THR A 116 30.00 34.86 0.06
N CYS A 117 30.94 34.21 -0.65
CA CYS A 117 30.59 33.13 -1.58
C CYS A 117 30.58 31.73 -0.96
N ILE A 118 31.23 31.51 0.18
CA ILE A 118 31.34 30.18 0.80
C ILE A 118 30.68 30.15 2.18
N ILE A 119 31.08 31.04 3.09
CA ILE A 119 30.64 30.96 4.50
C ILE A 119 29.17 31.39 4.65
N LEU A 120 28.79 32.51 4.02
CA LEU A 120 27.43 33.05 4.08
C LEU A 120 26.37 32.06 3.54
N PRO A 121 26.50 31.43 2.36
CA PRO A 121 25.51 30.46 1.91
C PRO A 121 25.46 29.19 2.78
N ILE A 122 26.58 28.75 3.36
CA ILE A 122 26.58 27.61 4.29
C ILE A 122 25.83 27.97 5.58
N SER A 123 26.06 29.16 6.16
CA SER A 123 25.34 29.59 7.36
C SER A 123 23.84 29.76 7.11
N LEU A 124 23.46 30.27 5.92
CA LEU A 124 22.08 30.44 5.50
C LEU A 124 21.38 29.10 5.27
N ILE A 125 22.08 28.10 4.70
CA ILE A 125 21.56 26.73 4.56
C ILE A 125 21.40 26.06 5.94
N ILE A 126 22.34 26.25 6.87
CA ILE A 126 22.25 25.68 8.22
C ILE A 126 21.09 26.32 8.98
N THR A 127 20.95 27.65 8.97
CA THR A 127 19.81 28.34 9.62
C THR A 127 18.48 27.98 8.96
N ALA A 128 18.40 27.97 7.63
CA ALA A 128 17.20 27.51 6.93
C ALA A 128 16.87 26.04 7.26
N SER A 129 17.87 25.17 7.35
CA SER A 129 17.66 23.76 7.73
C SER A 129 17.17 23.63 9.17
N ILE A 130 17.71 24.39 10.12
CA ILE A 130 17.24 24.39 11.52
C ILE A 130 15.79 24.91 11.59
N CYS A 131 15.44 25.97 10.84
CA CYS A 131 14.08 26.51 10.76
C CYS A 131 13.08 25.56 10.08
N ILE A 132 13.50 24.82 9.06
CA ILE A 132 12.63 23.89 8.30
C ILE A 132 12.46 22.54 9.02
N SER A 133 13.46 22.09 9.79
CA SER A 133 13.50 20.71 10.33
C SER A 133 12.48 20.38 11.42
N GLN A 134 11.90 21.37 12.11
CA GLN A 134 10.99 21.10 13.24
C GLN A 134 9.54 21.59 13.03
N SER A 135 9.29 22.42 12.03
CA SER A 135 8.03 23.16 11.91
C SER A 135 7.23 22.89 10.62
N VAL A 136 7.91 22.65 9.49
CA VAL A 136 7.27 22.71 8.16
C VAL A 136 6.62 21.39 7.75
N LEU A 137 6.99 20.27 8.37
CA LEU A 137 6.53 18.94 7.93
C LEU A 137 5.11 18.55 8.37
N VAL A 138 4.44 19.31 9.25
CA VAL A 138 3.10 18.94 9.76
C VAL A 138 2.05 20.06 9.62
N ASN A 139 2.43 21.25 9.15
CA ASN A 139 1.56 22.42 9.01
C ASN A 139 0.74 22.65 10.29
N VAL A 140 1.45 23.01 11.36
CA VAL A 140 0.89 23.18 12.72
C VAL A 140 0.69 24.67 12.98
N PRO A 141 -0.48 25.08 13.51
CA PRO A 141 -0.75 26.47 13.90
C PRO A 141 0.35 27.06 14.79
N ALA A 142 0.66 28.34 14.61
CA ALA A 142 1.65 29.03 15.42
C ALA A 142 1.24 29.06 16.90
N ASP A 143 -0.05 29.23 17.17
CA ASP A 143 -0.60 29.36 18.53
C ASP A 143 -0.41 28.08 19.35
N ILE A 144 -0.59 26.91 18.73
CA ILE A 144 -0.35 25.60 19.37
C ILE A 144 1.15 25.40 19.65
N ARG A 145 2.02 25.95 18.78
CA ARG A 145 3.47 25.91 18.97
C ARG A 145 3.95 26.90 20.04
N ALA A 146 3.26 28.01 20.24
CA ALA A 146 3.59 29.01 21.24
C ALA A 146 2.86 28.80 22.58
N ALA A 147 1.97 27.81 22.67
CA ALA A 147 1.15 27.58 23.86
C ALA A 147 1.99 27.48 25.15
N GLU A 148 1.67 28.33 26.11
CA GLU A 148 2.27 28.33 27.44
C GLU A 148 1.55 27.36 28.38
N PHE A 149 2.29 26.87 29.37
CA PHE A 149 1.76 26.05 30.44
C PHE A 149 1.80 26.84 31.75
N ASN A 150 0.66 26.94 32.41
CA ASN A 150 0.49 27.70 33.65
C ASN A 150 0.51 26.79 34.90
N GLY A 151 0.95 25.54 34.77
CA GLY A 151 1.01 24.58 35.88
C GLY A 151 -0.31 23.85 36.18
N ARG A 152 -1.40 24.12 35.43
CA ARG A 152 -2.69 23.47 35.68
C ARG A 152 -2.75 22.07 35.08
N VAL A 153 -2.87 21.06 35.95
CA VAL A 153 -3.04 19.66 35.56
C VAL A 153 -4.50 19.25 35.51
N GLU A 154 -4.78 18.17 34.79
CA GLU A 154 -6.10 17.53 34.80
C GLU A 154 -6.46 17.00 36.20
N SER A 155 -7.75 17.00 36.53
CA SER A 155 -8.24 16.40 37.78
C SER A 155 -8.19 14.87 37.68
N GLU A 156 -8.11 14.19 38.83
CA GLU A 156 -8.11 12.72 38.90
C GLU A 156 -9.37 12.07 38.30
N THR A 157 -10.47 12.82 38.23
CA THR A 157 -11.73 12.39 37.60
C THR A 157 -11.64 12.32 36.08
N VAL A 158 -10.74 13.08 35.45
CA VAL A 158 -10.53 13.15 34.00
C VAL A 158 -9.28 12.38 33.61
N ALA A 159 -8.20 12.55 34.38
CA ALA A 159 -6.92 11.89 34.20
C ALA A 159 -6.69 10.83 35.28
N GLY A 160 -7.05 9.59 34.96
CA GLY A 160 -6.86 8.43 35.83
C GLY A 160 -5.43 7.91 35.78
N ASP A 161 -5.06 7.09 36.77
CA ASP A 161 -3.86 6.27 36.66
C ASP A 161 -3.99 5.30 35.50
N SER A 162 -2.94 5.17 34.70
CA SER A 162 -2.97 4.26 33.57
C SER A 162 -3.12 2.81 34.04
N ILE A 163 -4.15 2.15 33.52
CA ILE A 163 -4.42 0.73 33.76
C ILE A 163 -3.38 -0.17 33.05
N PHE A 164 -2.67 0.38 32.07
CA PHE A 164 -1.67 -0.33 31.29
C PHE A 164 -0.33 -0.35 32.02
N ASN A 165 0.33 -1.52 32.00
CA ASN A 165 1.70 -1.61 32.49
C ASN A 165 2.68 -0.95 31.50
N VAL A 166 3.92 -0.75 31.93
CA VAL A 166 4.95 -0.05 31.13
C VAL A 166 5.20 -0.71 29.77
N GLN A 167 5.12 -2.05 29.69
CA GLN A 167 5.33 -2.79 28.44
C GLN A 167 4.18 -2.54 27.46
N GLN A 168 2.94 -2.56 27.93
CA GLN A 168 1.74 -2.25 27.13
C GLN A 168 1.75 -0.79 26.66
N GLN A 169 2.11 0.15 27.54
CA GLN A 169 2.28 1.56 27.16
C GLN A 169 3.31 1.71 26.03
N GLN A 170 4.41 0.97 26.07
CA GLN A 170 5.42 1.00 25.01
C GLN A 170 4.87 0.50 23.67
N VAL A 171 4.04 -0.55 23.66
CA VAL A 171 3.37 -1.03 22.45
C VAL A 171 2.51 0.08 21.82
N PHE A 172 1.77 0.83 22.62
CA PHE A 172 0.96 1.95 22.11
C PHE A 172 1.82 3.13 21.60
N VAL A 173 2.92 3.42 22.29
CA VAL A 173 3.91 4.42 21.85
C VAL A 173 4.52 4.04 20.49
N ASP A 174 4.83 2.76 20.28
CA ASP A 174 5.42 2.26 19.03
C ASP A 174 4.40 2.19 17.90
N ALA A 175 3.12 1.94 18.22
CA ALA A 175 2.03 1.92 17.25
C ALA A 175 1.74 3.32 16.67
N ILE A 176 1.86 4.38 17.47
CA ILE A 176 1.57 5.74 17.02
C ILE A 176 2.73 6.31 16.19
N LYS A 177 2.45 6.60 14.92
CA LYS A 177 3.41 7.22 13.99
C LYS A 177 3.58 8.71 14.30
N SER A 178 4.26 9.02 15.40
CA SER A 178 4.53 10.39 15.83
C SER A 178 5.85 10.94 15.29
N LYS A 179 5.92 12.26 15.08
CA LYS A 179 7.11 12.99 14.60
C LYS A 179 7.36 14.22 15.46
N GLY A 180 8.61 14.69 15.51
CA GLY A 180 8.98 15.91 16.26
C GLY A 180 10.09 15.65 17.26
N SER A 181 9.98 16.26 18.45
CA SER A 181 10.96 16.08 19.52
C SER A 181 11.14 14.62 19.90
N ARG A 182 12.38 14.19 20.13
CA ARG A 182 12.72 12.83 20.62
C ARG A 182 12.85 12.76 22.14
N LYS A 183 12.62 13.86 22.85
CA LYS A 183 12.84 13.95 24.30
C LYS A 183 11.76 13.28 25.15
N PHE A 184 10.60 13.00 24.58
CA PHE A 184 9.46 12.40 25.26
C PHE A 184 8.67 11.52 24.31
N SER A 185 7.80 10.68 24.87
CA SER A 185 6.86 9.83 24.14
C SER A 185 5.43 10.09 24.58
N PHE A 186 4.46 9.67 23.79
CA PHE A 186 3.05 9.66 24.17
C PHE A 186 2.35 8.56 23.40
N TYR A 187 1.18 8.15 23.88
CA TYR A 187 0.29 7.29 23.11
C TYR A 187 -1.09 7.93 23.01
N PHE A 188 -1.80 7.54 21.95
CA PHE A 188 -3.14 8.01 21.63
C PHE A 188 -3.85 6.91 20.85
N ASN A 189 -5.15 6.74 21.03
CA ASN A 189 -5.91 5.85 20.16
C ASN A 189 -5.83 6.29 18.69
N SER A 190 -5.62 5.33 17.80
CA SER A 190 -5.50 5.62 16.37
C SER A 190 -6.84 6.02 15.76
N VAL A 191 -7.93 5.49 16.30
CA VAL A 191 -9.32 5.84 15.97
C VAL A 191 -10.07 6.10 17.26
N VAL A 192 -10.75 7.23 17.34
CA VAL A 192 -11.53 7.64 18.51
C VAL A 192 -12.99 7.73 18.10
N ASN A 193 -13.84 6.94 18.74
CA ASN A 193 -15.28 7.01 18.55
C ASN A 193 -15.86 8.14 19.39
N VAL A 194 -16.78 8.88 18.80
CA VAL A 194 -17.42 10.05 19.38
C VAL A 194 -18.93 9.88 19.24
N GLY A 195 -19.61 9.94 20.39
CA GLY A 195 -21.07 9.89 20.46
C GLY A 195 -21.72 11.18 19.98
N ASP A 196 -23.05 11.15 19.88
CA ASP A 196 -23.85 12.28 19.38
C ASP A 196 -23.74 13.55 20.26
N ASP A 197 -23.36 13.38 21.53
CA ASP A 197 -23.14 14.48 22.48
C ASP A 197 -21.70 15.06 22.40
N PHE A 198 -20.92 14.61 21.42
CA PHE A 198 -19.52 14.91 21.20
C PHE A 198 -18.57 14.47 22.33
N SER A 199 -19.03 13.55 23.18
CA SER A 199 -18.18 12.86 24.13
C SER A 199 -17.45 11.70 23.45
N THR A 200 -16.22 11.46 23.91
CA THR A 200 -15.38 10.37 23.45
C THR A 200 -15.47 9.25 24.48
N ASP A 201 -15.69 8.02 24.02
CA ASP A 201 -15.74 6.86 24.91
C ASP A 201 -14.35 6.33 25.25
N ASP A 202 -13.44 6.39 24.26
CA ASP A 202 -12.07 5.88 24.33
C ASP A 202 -11.08 6.81 23.59
N LEU A 203 -10.81 7.99 24.15
CA LEU A 203 -9.75 8.87 23.64
C LEU A 203 -8.35 8.23 23.83
N CYS A 204 -8.16 7.58 24.98
CA CYS A 204 -6.91 6.98 25.47
C CYS A 204 -5.67 7.82 25.12
N PHE A 205 -5.68 9.09 25.53
CA PHE A 205 -4.47 9.91 25.50
C PHE A 205 -3.68 9.68 26.77
N GLY A 206 -2.44 9.18 26.66
CA GLY A 206 -1.65 8.85 27.83
C GLY A 206 -0.23 9.38 27.82
N ASN A 207 0.25 9.67 29.03
CA ASN A 207 1.61 10.04 29.32
C ASN A 207 2.33 8.83 29.95
N PRO A 208 3.25 8.14 29.24
CA PRO A 208 3.94 6.98 29.77
C PRO A 208 4.61 7.24 31.12
N LYS A 209 4.63 6.21 31.98
CA LYS A 209 5.34 6.28 33.29
C LYS A 209 6.85 6.55 33.16
N THR A 210 7.41 6.32 31.98
CA THR A 210 8.84 6.54 31.67
C THR A 210 9.18 7.98 31.31
N ASN A 211 8.19 8.87 31.18
CA ASN A 211 8.43 10.30 30.98
C ASN A 211 8.59 11.03 32.31
N ASP A 212 9.34 12.14 32.29
CA ASP A 212 9.48 13.07 33.42
C ASP A 212 8.81 14.43 33.18
N PHE A 213 7.91 14.50 32.18
CA PHE A 213 7.33 15.75 31.68
C PHE A 213 5.81 15.73 31.80
N VAL A 214 5.23 16.93 31.96
CA VAL A 214 3.79 17.14 31.83
C VAL A 214 3.46 17.30 30.35
N LEU A 215 2.45 16.59 29.87
CA LEU A 215 2.04 16.64 28.47
C LEU A 215 0.72 17.39 28.30
N ILE A 216 0.60 18.16 27.23
CA ILE A 216 -0.66 18.78 26.80
C ILE A 216 -0.94 18.35 25.37
N ALA A 217 -2.08 17.70 25.14
CA ALA A 217 -2.54 17.37 23.81
C ALA A 217 -3.50 18.44 23.28
N THR A 218 -3.30 18.81 22.03
CA THR A 218 -4.26 19.61 21.25
C THR A 218 -4.60 18.85 19.98
N VAL A 219 -5.89 18.58 19.81
CA VAL A 219 -6.46 17.94 18.62
C VAL A 219 -7.09 19.02 17.75
N TYR A 220 -6.78 19.01 16.47
CA TYR A 220 -7.26 20.01 15.52
C TYR A 220 -7.56 19.41 14.16
N ASP A 221 -8.54 20.01 13.48
CA ASP A 221 -9.02 19.57 12.18
C ASP A 221 -8.10 20.01 11.02
N LYS A 222 -8.55 19.79 9.78
CA LYS A 222 -7.84 20.19 8.56
C LYS A 222 -7.75 21.71 8.38
N ASN A 223 -8.71 22.45 8.95
CA ASN A 223 -8.80 23.91 8.93
C ASN A 223 -8.04 24.58 10.08
N ASN A 224 -7.37 23.78 10.91
CA ASN A 224 -6.69 24.20 12.13
C ASN A 224 -7.62 24.67 13.27
N THR A 225 -8.90 24.32 13.21
CA THR A 225 -9.85 24.51 14.30
C THR A 225 -9.48 23.55 15.43
N VAL A 226 -9.37 24.07 16.65
CA VAL A 226 -9.09 23.23 17.83
C VAL A 226 -10.38 22.50 18.22
N LEU A 227 -10.35 21.17 18.13
CA LEU A 227 -11.46 20.30 18.49
C LEU A 227 -11.40 19.90 19.96
N TYR A 228 -10.21 19.75 20.51
CA TYR A 228 -9.99 19.38 21.90
C TYR A 228 -8.62 19.87 22.37
N ARG A 229 -8.52 20.24 23.64
CA ARG A 229 -7.26 20.54 24.31
C ARG A 229 -7.33 20.05 25.75
N SER A 230 -6.38 19.20 26.14
CA SER A 230 -6.23 18.80 27.54
C SER A 230 -5.58 19.93 28.36
N LEU A 231 -5.72 19.83 29.67
CA LEU A 231 -4.80 20.44 30.64
C LEU A 231 -3.52 19.59 30.73
N GLY A 232 -2.66 19.88 31.71
CA GLY A 232 -1.45 19.13 31.94
C GLY A 232 -1.73 17.70 32.38
N LEU A 233 -1.21 16.72 31.63
CA LEU A 233 -1.27 15.31 31.96
C LEU A 233 0.06 14.86 32.57
N GLU A 234 0.04 14.43 33.82
CA GLU A 234 1.22 13.97 34.55
C GLU A 234 1.70 12.59 34.07
N PRO A 235 2.99 12.24 34.28
CA PRO A 235 3.49 10.91 33.95
C PRO A 235 2.71 9.78 34.61
N GLY A 236 2.41 8.75 33.84
CA GLY A 236 1.64 7.59 34.28
C GLY A 236 0.12 7.77 34.27
N LYS A 237 -0.38 8.96 33.89
CA LYS A 237 -1.81 9.26 33.79
C LYS A 237 -2.32 9.12 32.36
N GLU A 238 -3.62 8.89 32.24
CA GLU A 238 -4.34 8.80 30.95
C GLU A 238 -5.72 9.45 31.00
N ILE A 239 -6.14 9.98 29.85
CA ILE A 239 -7.47 10.54 29.63
C ILE A 239 -8.22 9.60 28.70
N ASN A 240 -9.21 8.91 29.26
CA ASN A 240 -10.03 7.94 28.51
C ASN A 240 -11.27 8.58 27.91
N ARG A 241 -11.81 9.63 28.56
CA ARG A 241 -12.99 10.36 28.09
C ARG A 241 -12.73 11.86 28.07
N ALA A 242 -13.20 12.48 27.01
CA ALA A 242 -13.16 13.93 26.80
C ALA A 242 -14.36 14.35 25.96
N LYS A 243 -14.75 15.62 26.08
CA LYS A 243 -15.76 16.25 25.24
C LYS A 243 -15.10 17.20 24.26
N LEU A 244 -15.45 17.09 22.98
CA LEU A 244 -14.96 18.01 21.96
C LEU A 244 -15.60 19.40 22.16
N PHE A 245 -14.87 20.46 21.80
CA PHE A 245 -15.32 21.85 21.95
C PHE A 245 -16.36 22.28 20.92
N GLY A 246 -16.43 21.59 19.78
CA GLY A 246 -17.27 21.97 18.66
C GLY A 246 -17.90 20.76 17.99
N GLU A 247 -18.99 21.03 17.30
CA GLU A 247 -19.72 20.03 16.54
C GLU A 247 -18.91 19.57 15.33
N MET A 248 -18.95 18.27 15.06
CA MET A 248 -18.36 17.65 13.89
C MET A 248 -19.46 16.94 13.10
N SER A 249 -19.40 17.02 11.77
CA SER A 249 -20.35 16.27 10.94
C SER A 249 -20.16 14.76 11.12
N TYR A 250 -21.22 13.98 10.97
CA TYR A 250 -21.15 12.52 10.95
C TYR A 250 -20.10 12.01 9.94
N GLY A 251 -19.41 10.93 10.31
CA GLY A 251 -18.39 10.28 9.47
C GLY A 251 -17.00 10.19 10.11
N ILE A 252 -16.02 9.78 9.29
CA ILE A 252 -14.64 9.56 9.71
C ILE A 252 -13.77 10.75 9.27
N HIS A 253 -13.07 11.35 10.24
CA HIS A 253 -12.26 12.55 10.04
C HIS A 253 -10.80 12.28 10.37
N ASP A 254 -9.92 12.53 9.39
CA ASP A 254 -8.49 12.63 9.67
C ASP A 254 -8.20 13.92 10.43
N VAL A 255 -7.74 13.79 11.68
CA VAL A 255 -7.36 14.93 12.52
C VAL A 255 -5.89 14.85 12.90
N LYS A 256 -5.35 15.99 13.32
CA LYS A 256 -3.96 16.11 13.75
C LYS A 256 -3.93 16.31 15.26
N VAL A 257 -2.91 15.72 15.89
CA VAL A 257 -2.64 15.89 17.31
C VAL A 257 -1.27 16.53 17.45
N ALA A 258 -1.20 17.60 18.24
CA ALA A 258 0.05 18.19 18.70
C ALA A 258 0.14 17.97 20.22
N VAL A 259 1.21 17.33 20.66
CA VAL A 259 1.51 17.11 22.07
C VAL A 259 2.71 17.95 22.44
N ASN A 260 2.51 18.88 23.38
CA ASN A 260 3.56 19.71 23.93
C ASN A 260 4.01 19.13 25.27
N ALA A 261 5.32 19.00 25.47
CA ALA A 261 5.90 18.58 26.74
C ALA A 261 6.46 19.78 27.49
N TYR A 262 6.21 19.81 28.80
CA TYR A 262 6.64 20.86 29.72
C TYR A 262 7.36 20.24 30.92
N ASP A 263 8.38 20.95 31.39
CA ASP A 263 9.06 20.63 32.63
C ASP A 263 8.13 20.94 33.82
N LYS A 264 7.95 19.98 34.73
CA LYS A 264 7.02 20.08 35.86
C LYS A 264 7.41 21.19 36.85
N ASN A 265 8.69 21.51 36.97
CA ASN A 265 9.19 22.45 37.97
C ASN A 265 9.22 23.88 37.44
N THR A 266 9.57 24.05 36.16
CA THR A 266 9.79 25.36 35.54
C THR A 266 8.65 25.81 34.63
N ASN A 267 7.70 24.91 34.32
CA ASN A 267 6.65 25.09 33.31
C ASN A 267 7.17 25.43 31.90
N LYS A 268 8.48 25.31 31.66
CA LYS A 268 9.09 25.63 30.37
C LYS A 268 8.84 24.51 29.39
N LYS A 269 8.52 24.91 28.16
CA LYS A 269 8.29 23.99 27.04
C LYS A 269 9.60 23.29 26.65
N ILE A 270 9.56 21.96 26.63
CA ILE A 270 10.70 21.09 26.29
C ILE A 270 10.71 20.73 24.80
N GLY A 271 9.52 20.58 24.21
CA GLY A 271 9.36 20.29 22.79
C GLY A 271 7.93 19.93 22.42
N THR A 272 7.72 19.69 21.13
CA THR A 272 6.44 19.27 20.57
C THR A 272 6.62 18.00 19.74
N ARG A 273 5.64 17.11 19.82
CA ARG A 273 5.48 15.98 18.91
C ARG A 273 4.10 16.02 18.27
N TYR A 274 3.99 15.41 17.12
CA TYR A 274 2.79 15.43 16.30
C TYR A 274 2.42 14.02 15.85
N ALA A 275 1.13 13.73 15.81
CA ALA A 275 0.58 12.51 15.24
C ALA A 275 -0.66 12.81 14.40
N LYS A 276 -1.11 11.81 13.64
CA LYS A 276 -2.41 11.81 12.97
C LYS A 276 -3.24 10.68 13.54
N ILE A 277 -4.51 10.96 13.79
CA ILE A 277 -5.49 9.98 14.25
C ILE A 277 -6.78 10.18 13.43
N LYS A 278 -7.71 9.24 13.56
CA LYS A 278 -9.06 9.36 13.00
C LYS A 278 -10.06 9.60 14.13
N ILE A 279 -11.03 10.47 13.90
CA ILE A 279 -12.22 10.63 14.76
C ILE A 279 -13.42 10.10 13.98
N ALA A 280 -14.18 9.17 14.55
CA ALA A 280 -15.41 8.62 13.98
C ALA A 280 -16.61 9.16 14.76
N VAL A 281 -17.45 9.97 14.09
CA VAL A 281 -18.61 10.63 14.69
C VAL A 281 -19.88 9.93 14.22
N GLY A 282 -20.62 9.32 15.16
CA GLY A 282 -21.89 8.62 14.88
C GLY A 282 -21.79 7.52 13.82
N VAL A 283 -20.61 6.93 13.66
CA VAL A 283 -20.34 5.76 12.82
C VAL A 283 -19.47 4.82 13.63
N GLU A 284 -19.90 3.57 13.81
CA GLU A 284 -19.04 2.54 14.38
C GLU A 284 -17.93 2.19 13.37
N TYR A 285 -16.68 2.53 13.70
CA TYR A 285 -15.56 2.16 12.86
C TYR A 285 -15.20 0.68 13.06
N ASN A 286 -15.67 -0.18 12.15
CA ASN A 286 -15.45 -1.63 12.18
C ASN A 286 -14.05 -2.09 11.70
N GLY A 287 -13.08 -1.18 11.60
CA GLY A 287 -11.68 -1.55 11.39
C GLY A 287 -11.24 -1.88 9.96
N GLU A 288 -12.02 -1.56 8.92
CA GLU A 288 -11.58 -1.78 7.54
C GLU A 288 -10.60 -0.68 7.05
N GLU A 289 -9.54 -1.13 6.37
CA GLU A 289 -8.21 -0.51 6.12
C GLU A 289 -8.18 0.92 5.53
#